data_AF-A0A2T4JTA5-F1
#
_entry.id   AF-A0A2T4JTA5-F1
#
_cell.length_a   1.000
_cell.length_b   1.000
_cell.length_c   1.000
_cell.angle_alpha   90.00
_cell.angle_beta   90.00
_cell.angle_gamma   90.00
#
_symmetry.space_group_name_H-M   'P 1'
#
loop_
_entity.id
_entity.type
_entity.pdbx_description
1 polymer ?
#
loop_
_entity_poly.entity_id
_entity_poly.type
_entity_poly.pdbx_seq_one_letter_code
_entity_poly.pdbx_strand_id
1 'polypeptide(L)'
;MLERVRAIFDQWHRLQEVRQMSDRDLEDLGLTRWQMEQFARMPENVGERLLQMAQVFGLEPNEVQHAYSDYLELLDVCAHCGSLKACKRALADAEHLGPEDVHFCPNAPTYEEMARHSAH
;
A
#
# COMPACT_ATOMS: atom_id res chain seq x y z
N MET A 1 3.17 -6.87 22.94
CA MET A 1 4.47 -6.15 23.02
C MET A 1 5.52 -6.79 22.13
N LEU A 2 5.72 -8.12 22.21
CA LEU A 2 6.66 -8.88 21.36
C LEU A 2 6.41 -8.67 19.85
N GLU A 3 5.15 -8.65 19.41
CA GLU A 3 4.80 -8.38 18.00
C GLU A 3 5.24 -6.99 17.52
N ARG A 4 5.13 -5.96 18.37
CA ARG A 4 5.59 -4.60 18.04
C ARG A 4 7.12 -4.53 17.97
N VAL A 5 7.83 -5.25 18.83
CA VAL A 5 9.30 -5.33 18.80
C VAL A 5 9.76 -6.07 17.54
N ARG A 6 9.09 -7.16 17.17
CA ARG A 6 9.36 -7.91 15.94
C ARG A 6 9.18 -7.05 14.69
N ALA A 7 8.06 -6.34 14.58
CA ALA A 7 7.81 -5.43 13.45
C ALA A 7 8.90 -4.36 13.29
N ILE A 8 9.46 -3.86 14.40
CA ILE A 8 10.58 -2.90 14.37
C ILE A 8 11.88 -3.57 13.87
N PHE A 9 12.17 -4.79 14.32
CA PHE A 9 13.32 -5.56 13.83
C PHE A 9 13.21 -5.90 12.34
N ASP A 10 12.02 -6.30 11.89
CA ASP A 10 11.75 -6.63 10.49
C ASP A 10 11.87 -5.39 9.60
N GLN A 11 11.35 -4.24 10.05
CA GLN A 11 11.55 -2.94 9.37
C GLN A 11 13.03 -2.54 9.33
N TRP A 12 13.78 -2.74 10.41
CA TRP A 12 15.21 -2.47 10.45
C TRP A 12 16.00 -3.38 9.51
N HIS A 13 15.65 -4.66 9.41
CA HIS A 13 16.27 -5.61 8.49
C HIS A 13 16.02 -5.21 7.03
N ARG A 14 14.77 -4.90 6.66
CA ARG A 14 14.42 -4.39 5.32
C ARG A 14 15.23 -3.15 4.96
N LEU A 15 15.45 -2.24 5.92
CA LEU A 15 16.28 -1.05 5.71
C LEU A 15 17.76 -1.38 5.50
N GLN A 16 18.30 -2.41 6.15
CA GLN A 16 19.67 -2.84 5.91
C GLN A 16 19.83 -3.48 4.52
N GLU A 17 18.86 -4.27 4.09
CA GLU A 17 18.85 -4.85 2.74
C GLU A 17 18.84 -3.76 1.66
N VAL A 18 17.97 -2.75 1.78
CA VAL A 18 17.93 -1.61 0.85
C VAL A 18 19.26 -0.85 0.82
N ARG A 19 19.95 -0.71 1.95
CA ARG A 19 21.27 -0.08 2.02
C ARG A 19 22.37 -0.90 1.35
N GLN A 20 22.19 -2.22 1.26
CA GLN A 20 23.13 -3.12 0.59
C GLN A 20 22.87 -3.23 -0.92
N MET A 21 21.70 -2.82 -1.42
CA MET A 21 21.43 -2.74 -2.86
C MET A 21 22.34 -1.73 -3.54
N SER A 22 22.89 -2.09 -4.70
CA SER A 22 23.67 -1.18 -5.53
C SER A 22 22.77 -0.16 -6.23
N ASP A 23 23.35 0.96 -6.69
CA ASP A 23 22.57 1.96 -7.44
C ASP A 23 22.04 1.38 -8.77
N ARG A 24 22.76 0.43 -9.38
CA ARG A 24 22.28 -0.30 -10.56
C ARG A 24 21.05 -1.17 -10.26
N ASP A 25 21.04 -1.87 -9.13
CA ASP A 25 19.87 -2.68 -8.73
C ASP A 25 18.62 -1.80 -8.54
N LEU A 26 18.81 -0.56 -8.07
CA LEU A 26 17.73 0.42 -7.91
C LEU A 26 17.29 1.02 -9.25
N GLU A 27 18.24 1.33 -10.15
CA GLU A 27 17.97 1.78 -11.52
C GLU A 27 17.21 0.74 -12.34
N ASP A 28 17.57 -0.54 -12.22
CA ASP A 28 16.87 -1.66 -12.88
C ASP A 28 15.41 -1.78 -12.40
N LEU A 29 15.13 -1.32 -11.18
CA LEU A 29 13.78 -1.22 -10.61
C LEU A 29 13.09 0.13 -10.91
N GLY A 30 13.76 1.07 -11.58
CA GLY A 30 13.25 2.41 -11.86
C GLY A 30 13.06 3.26 -10.59
N LEU A 31 13.77 2.93 -9.51
CA LEU A 31 13.60 3.52 -8.18
C LEU A 31 14.84 4.28 -7.74
N THR A 32 14.63 5.41 -7.06
CA THR A 32 15.70 6.04 -6.29
C THR A 32 15.88 5.33 -4.95
N ARG A 33 17.09 5.37 -4.40
CA ARG A 33 17.38 4.86 -3.05
C ARG A 33 16.46 5.47 -2.00
N TRP A 34 16.16 6.76 -2.11
CA TRP A 34 15.25 7.44 -1.20
C TRP A 34 13.84 6.84 -1.23
N GLN A 35 13.29 6.58 -2.43
CA GLN A 35 11.98 5.91 -2.57
C GLN A 35 12.01 4.51 -1.96
N MET A 36 13.06 3.73 -2.24
CA MET A 36 13.20 2.37 -1.69
C MET A 36 13.32 2.35 -0.17
N GLU A 37 13.98 3.35 0.43
CA GLU A 37 14.02 3.48 1.89
C GLU A 37 12.66 3.86 2.49
N GLN A 38 11.84 4.66 1.80
CA GLN A 38 10.47 4.95 2.25
C GLN A 38 9.63 3.67 2.28
N PHE A 39 9.75 2.81 1.27
CA PHE A 39 9.13 1.49 1.25
C PHE A 39 9.55 0.60 2.41
N ALA A 40 10.86 0.47 2.64
CA ALA A 40 11.38 -0.33 3.75
C ALA A 40 10.89 0.18 5.12
N ARG A 41 10.56 1.47 5.22
CA ARG A 41 10.02 2.10 6.43
C ARG A 41 8.51 1.94 6.60
N MET A 42 7.77 1.50 5.60
CA MET A 42 6.31 1.39 5.73
C MET A 42 5.95 0.40 6.86
N PRO A 43 4.93 0.73 7.68
CA PRO A 43 4.39 -0.20 8.64
C PRO A 43 3.97 -1.51 7.97
N GLU A 44 4.12 -2.60 8.69
CA GLU A 44 3.67 -3.91 8.22
C GLU A 44 2.17 -3.84 7.86
N ASN A 45 1.83 -4.52 6.76
CA ASN A 45 0.47 -4.67 6.24
C ASN A 45 -0.13 -3.40 5.60
N VAL A 46 0.64 -2.33 5.33
CA VAL A 46 0.14 -1.19 4.54
C VAL A 46 -0.17 -1.63 3.10
N GLY A 47 0.77 -2.31 2.43
CA GLY A 47 0.58 -2.81 1.07
C GLY A 47 -0.57 -3.80 0.96
N GLU A 48 -0.61 -4.81 1.84
CA GLU A 48 -1.71 -5.77 1.89
C GLU A 48 -3.07 -5.10 2.10
N ARG A 49 -3.17 -4.17 3.07
CA ARG A 49 -4.39 -3.41 3.35
C ARG A 49 -4.82 -2.54 2.17
N LEU A 50 -3.85 -1.91 1.49
CA LEU A 50 -4.11 -1.11 0.29
C LEU A 50 -4.72 -1.98 -0.81
N LEU A 51 -4.11 -3.14 -1.10
CA LEU A 51 -4.59 -4.05 -2.15
C LEU A 51 -5.94 -4.70 -1.80
N GLN A 52 -6.19 -5.02 -0.52
CA GLN A 52 -7.51 -5.48 -0.06
C GLN A 52 -8.57 -4.38 -0.22
N MET A 53 -8.24 -3.12 0.09
CA MET A 53 -9.15 -2.00 -0.11
C MET A 53 -9.41 -1.73 -1.60
N ALA A 54 -8.41 -1.86 -2.46
CA ALA A 54 -8.59 -1.69 -3.90
C ALA A 54 -9.58 -2.70 -4.49
N GLN A 55 -9.58 -3.95 -3.99
CA GLN A 55 -10.54 -4.98 -4.40
C GLN A 55 -12.00 -4.61 -4.09
N VAL A 56 -12.27 -3.80 -3.06
CA VAL A 56 -13.62 -3.26 -2.76
C VAL A 56 -14.15 -2.42 -3.94
N PHE A 57 -13.26 -1.81 -4.72
CA PHE A 57 -13.58 -1.04 -5.92
C PHE A 57 -13.51 -1.87 -7.21
N GLY A 58 -13.34 -3.19 -7.09
CA GLY A 58 -13.24 -4.10 -8.23
C GLY A 58 -11.89 -4.09 -8.95
N LEU A 59 -10.84 -3.54 -8.34
CA LEU A 59 -9.49 -3.53 -8.90
C LEU A 59 -8.71 -4.79 -8.51
N GLU A 60 -8.08 -5.42 -9.51
CA GLU A 60 -7.15 -6.51 -9.25
C GLU A 60 -5.81 -5.96 -8.72
N PRO A 61 -5.12 -6.67 -7.79
CA PRO A 61 -3.86 -6.20 -7.23
C PRO A 61 -2.80 -5.85 -8.29
N ASN A 62 -2.81 -6.58 -9.40
CA ASN A 62 -1.86 -6.40 -10.49
C ASN A 62 -2.09 -5.08 -11.25
N GLU A 63 -3.34 -4.67 -11.44
CA GLU A 63 -3.68 -3.42 -12.13
C GLU A 63 -3.20 -2.22 -11.30
N VAL A 64 -3.41 -2.28 -9.98
CA VAL A 64 -2.98 -1.25 -9.04
C VAL A 64 -1.47 -1.11 -9.04
N GLN A 65 -0.73 -2.23 -9.07
CA GLN A 65 0.73 -2.23 -9.00
C GLN A 65 1.40 -1.80 -10.31
N HIS A 66 0.76 -2.03 -11.47
CA HIS A 66 1.27 -1.57 -12.77
C HIS A 66 1.18 -0.05 -12.95
N ALA A 67 0.21 0.60 -12.31
CA ALA A 67 0.11 2.06 -12.24
C ALA A 67 1.09 2.63 -11.21
N TYR A 68 2.39 2.55 -11.50
CA TYR A 68 3.45 2.69 -10.51
C TYR A 68 3.46 4.05 -9.79
N SER A 69 3.22 5.16 -10.50
CA SER A 69 3.12 6.49 -9.89
C SER A 69 2.00 6.55 -8.86
N ASP A 70 0.82 6.07 -9.26
CA ASP A 70 -0.40 6.13 -8.47
C ASP A 70 -0.29 5.18 -7.28
N TYR A 71 0.34 4.02 -7.47
CA TYR A 71 0.60 3.05 -6.41
C TYR A 71 1.46 3.62 -5.28
N LEU A 72 2.50 4.40 -5.61
CA LEU A 72 3.34 5.06 -4.61
C LEU A 72 2.55 6.09 -3.80
N GLU A 73 1.73 6.89 -4.47
CA GLU A 73 0.89 7.90 -3.82
C GLU A 73 -0.16 7.24 -2.93
N LEU A 74 -0.81 6.17 -3.42
CA LEU A 74 -1.77 5.37 -2.65
C LEU A 74 -1.13 4.79 -1.38
N LEU A 75 0.10 4.28 -1.48
CA LEU A 75 0.84 3.74 -0.32
C LEU A 75 1.14 4.80 0.72
N ASP A 76 1.63 5.97 0.29
CA ASP A 76 1.92 7.08 1.20
C ASP A 76 0.67 7.56 1.92
N VAL A 77 -0.44 7.75 1.19
CA VAL A 77 -1.72 8.15 1.79
C VAL A 77 -2.25 7.06 2.73
N CYS A 78 -2.18 5.77 2.35
CA CYS A 78 -2.64 4.66 3.17
C CYS A 78 -1.83 4.48 4.47
N ALA A 79 -0.53 4.80 4.43
CA ALA A 79 0.34 4.78 5.59
C ALA A 79 -0.02 5.88 6.62
N HIS A 80 -0.55 7.02 6.16
CA HIS A 80 -0.77 8.22 6.98
C HIS A 80 -2.24 8.59 7.24
N CYS A 81 -3.21 7.85 6.68
CA CYS A 81 -4.63 8.25 6.67
C CYS A 81 -5.32 8.38 8.05
N GLY A 82 -4.75 7.83 9.13
CA GLY A 82 -5.36 7.84 10.47
C GLY A 82 -6.60 6.95 10.65
N SER A 83 -7.23 6.47 9.57
CA SER A 83 -8.45 5.65 9.58
C SER A 83 -8.24 4.16 9.85
N LEU A 84 -7.07 3.76 10.39
CA LEU A 84 -6.66 2.34 10.51
C LEU A 84 -7.69 1.44 11.20
N LYS A 85 -8.32 1.92 12.28
CA LYS A 85 -9.30 1.13 13.04
C LYS A 85 -10.62 0.92 12.27
N ALA A 86 -11.05 1.92 11.49
CA ALA A 86 -12.22 1.79 10.63
C ALA A 86 -11.92 0.83 9.47
N CYS A 87 -10.76 1.02 8.82
CA CYS A 87 -10.31 0.18 7.72
C CYS A 87 -10.20 -1.30 8.10
N LYS A 88 -9.53 -1.63 9.21
CA LYS A 88 -9.43 -3.02 9.69
C LYS A 88 -10.78 -3.66 9.99
N ARG A 89 -11.75 -2.88 10.45
CA ARG A 89 -13.10 -3.38 10.78
C ARG A 89 -13.90 -3.66 9.52
N ALA A 90 -13.84 -2.76 8.54
CA ALA A 90 -14.50 -2.93 7.26
C ALA A 90 -13.92 -4.14 6.51
N LEU A 91 -12.59 -4.23 6.40
CA LEU A 91 -11.92 -5.32 5.69
C LEU A 91 -12.02 -6.69 6.37
N ALA A 92 -12.49 -6.76 7.62
CA ALA A 92 -12.78 -8.04 8.26
C ALA A 92 -13.98 -8.77 7.63
N ASP A 93 -14.82 -8.04 6.88
CA ASP A 93 -15.97 -8.56 6.13
C ASP A 93 -15.93 -8.03 4.69
N ALA A 94 -14.76 -8.10 4.06
CA ALA A 94 -14.50 -7.50 2.75
C ALA A 94 -15.39 -8.08 1.63
N GLU A 95 -15.86 -9.33 1.76
CA GLU A 95 -16.71 -9.99 0.75
C GLU A 95 -18.09 -9.31 0.57
N HIS A 96 -18.57 -8.59 1.59
CA HIS A 96 -19.85 -7.89 1.57
C HIS A 96 -19.70 -6.37 1.50
N LEU A 97 -18.46 -5.88 1.37
CA LEU A 97 -18.14 -4.47 1.43
C LEU A 97 -18.25 -3.83 0.04
N GLY A 98 -19.02 -2.75 -0.08
CA GLY A 98 -19.10 -1.93 -1.29
C GLY A 98 -18.28 -0.64 -1.19
N PRO A 99 -17.99 0.04 -2.32
CA PRO A 99 -17.38 1.37 -2.34
C PRO A 99 -18.08 2.41 -1.44
N GLU A 100 -19.40 2.33 -1.32
CA GLU A 100 -20.22 3.19 -0.47
C GLU A 100 -19.97 3.01 1.05
N ASP A 101 -19.42 1.87 1.47
CA ASP A 101 -19.19 1.58 2.89
C ASP A 101 -17.83 2.12 3.38
N VAL A 102 -16.98 2.58 2.47
CA VAL A 102 -15.58 2.93 2.73
C VAL A 102 -15.26 4.40 2.49
N HIS A 103 -16.25 5.29 2.58
CA HIS A 103 -16.09 6.75 2.48
C HIS A 103 -15.04 7.36 3.43
N PHE A 104 -14.64 6.64 4.48
CA PHE A 104 -13.56 7.04 5.40
C PHE A 104 -12.15 6.89 4.80
N CYS A 105 -12.01 6.18 3.68
CA CYS A 105 -10.74 5.87 3.03
C CYS A 105 -10.35 7.02 2.10
N PRO A 106 -9.24 7.75 2.35
CA PRO A 106 -8.84 8.87 1.50
C PRO A 106 -8.37 8.44 0.09
N ASN A 107 -8.03 7.16 -0.11
CA ASN A 107 -7.68 6.61 -1.42
C ASN A 107 -8.91 6.26 -2.27
N ALA A 108 -10.13 6.30 -1.71
CA ALA A 108 -11.35 5.91 -2.42
C ALA A 108 -11.52 6.62 -3.77
N PRO A 109 -11.33 7.96 -3.89
CA PRO A 109 -11.46 8.64 -5.17
C PRO A 109 -10.46 8.16 -6.23
N THR A 110 -9.24 7.82 -5.82
CA THR A 110 -8.21 7.30 -6.72
C THR A 110 -8.58 5.91 -7.21
N TYR A 111 -9.08 5.02 -6.34
CA TYR A 111 -9.56 3.71 -6.77
C TYR A 111 -10.75 3.80 -7.73
N GLU A 112 -11.69 4.72 -7.48
CA GLU A 112 -12.83 4.98 -8.38
C GLU A 112 -12.37 5.45 -9.77
N GLU A 113 -11.36 6.32 -9.84
CA GLU A 113 -10.77 6.76 -11.11
C GLU A 113 -10.08 5.59 -11.83
N MET A 114 -9.26 4.80 -11.12
CA MET A 114 -8.57 3.64 -11.68
C MET A 114 -9.59 2.61 -12.22
N ALA A 115 -10.65 2.33 -11.48
CA ALA A 115 -11.68 1.37 -11.88
C ALA A 115 -12.43 1.82 -13.14
N ARG A 116 -12.65 3.14 -13.30
CA ARG A 116 -13.22 3.70 -14.54
C ARG A 116 -12.31 3.50 -15.76
N HIS A 117 -10.98 3.53 -15.57
CA HIS A 117 -10.03 3.35 -16.65
C HIS A 117 -9.72 1.87 -16.97
N SER A 118 -9.80 0.98 -15.97
CA SER A 118 -9.65 -0.47 -16.16
C SER A 118 -10.80 -1.14 -16.92
N ALA A 119 -11.99 -0.51 -16.94
CA ALA A 119 -13.17 -1.04 -17.63
C ALA A 119 -13.16 -0.85 -19.17
N HIS A 120 -12.06 -0.38 -19.75
CA HIS A 120 -11.87 -0.09 -21.18
C HIS A 120 -10.69 -0.87 -21.77
#